data_AF-A0A9W6DHR2-F1
#
_entry.id   AF-A0A9W6DHR2-F1
#
_cell.length_a   1.000
_cell.length_b   1.000
_cell.length_c   1.000
_cell.angle_alpha   90.00
_cell.angle_beta   90.00
_cell.angle_gamma   90.00
#
_symmetry.space_group_name_H-M   'P 1'
#
loop_
_entity.id
_entity.type
_entity.pdbx_description
1 polymer ?
#
loop_
_entity_poly.entity_id
_entity_poly.type
_entity_poly.pdbx_seq_one_letter_code
_entity_poly.pdbx_strand_id
1 'polypeptide(L)' 'MKRKLHMLSNIIFYIAIAISIYALGKTYFERSKLPDGVCPVNNNRSILTIAIAVIIIYLIITFIEWYINKKK' A
#
# COMPACT_ATOMS: atom_id res chain seq x y z
N MET A 1 17.13 -11.83 -15.48
CA MET A 1 16.88 -10.98 -14.29
C MET A 1 15.61 -10.12 -14.42
N LYS A 2 15.37 -9.40 -15.53
CA LYS A 2 14.21 -8.51 -15.74
C LYS A 2 12.84 -9.15 -15.44
N ARG A 3 12.59 -10.39 -15.89
CA ARG A 3 11.29 -11.05 -15.74
C ARG A 3 10.94 -11.40 -14.27
N LYS A 4 11.95 -11.71 -13.45
CA LYS A 4 11.76 -12.00 -12.01
C LYS A 4 11.50 -10.73 -11.21
N LEU A 5 12.22 -9.66 -11.52
CA LEU A 5 12.03 -8.34 -10.90
C LEU A 5 10.62 -7.81 -11.22
N HIS A 6 10.21 -7.89 -12.49
CA HIS A 6 8.88 -7.45 -12.91
C HIS A 6 7.75 -8.30 -12.30
N MET A 7 7.94 -9.61 -12.15
CA MET A 7 6.99 -10.45 -11.41
C MET A 7 6.89 -10.03 -9.95
N LEU A 8 8.02 -9.76 -9.29
CA LEU A 8 8.06 -9.29 -7.90
C LEU A 8 7.34 -7.94 -7.75
N SER A 9 7.60 -7.00 -8.65
CA SER A 9 6.95 -5.69 -8.71
C SER A 9 5.42 -5.82 -8.80
N ASN A 10 4.93 -6.68 -9.70
CA ASN A 10 3.50 -6.96 -9.83
C ASN A 10 2.89 -7.59 -8.57
N ILE A 11 3.57 -8.56 -7.94
CA ILE A 11 3.09 -9.19 -6.69
C ILE A 11 2.96 -8.14 -5.59
N ILE A 12 3.99 -7.31 -5.41
CA ILE A 12 4.01 -6.25 -4.40
C ILE A 12 2.91 -5.21 -4.70
N PHE A 13 2.67 -4.89 -5.97
CA PHE A 13 1.58 -4.01 -6.38
C PHE A 13 0.21 -4.55 -5.97
N TYR A 14 -0.08 -5.83 -6.26
CA TYR A 14 -1.35 -6.43 -5.86
C TYR A 14 -1.52 -6.50 -4.35
N ILE A 15 -0.44 -6.79 -3.60
CA ILE A 15 -0.44 -6.75 -2.14
C ILE A 15 -0.72 -5.33 -1.63
N ALA A 16 -0.08 -4.31 -2.23
CA ALA A 16 -0.30 -2.92 -1.87
C ALA A 16 -1.76 -2.50 -2.06
N ILE A 17 -2.38 -2.89 -3.19
CA ILE A 17 -3.80 -2.66 -3.47
C ILE A 17 -4.67 -3.36 -2.43
N ALA A 18 -4.46 -4.66 -2.18
CA ALA A 18 -5.27 -5.42 -1.26
C ALA A 18 -5.22 -4.85 0.17
N ILE A 19 -4.02 -4.50 0.66
CA ILE A 19 -3.84 -3.88 1.97
C ILE A 19 -4.51 -2.50 2.02
N SER A 20 -4.41 -1.71 0.95
CA SER A 20 -5.02 -0.38 0.88
C SER A 20 -6.55 -0.45 0.92
N ILE A 21 -7.15 -1.35 0.14
CA ILE A 21 -8.60 -1.59 0.15
C ILE A 21 -9.04 -2.05 1.54
N TYR A 22 -8.31 -2.98 2.16
CA TYR A 22 -8.62 -3.44 3.51
C TYR A 22 -8.51 -2.32 4.55
N ALA A 23 -7.45 -1.51 4.49
CA ALA A 23 -7.24 -0.40 5.41
C ALA A 23 -8.37 0.64 5.31
N LEU A 24 -8.74 1.02 4.09
CA LEU A 24 -9.83 1.96 3.84
C LEU A 24 -11.18 1.37 4.24
N GLY A 25 -11.47 0.13 3.85
CA GLY A 25 -12.72 -0.56 4.18
C GLY A 25 -12.91 -0.72 5.68
N LYS A 26 -11.86 -1.14 6.41
CA LYS A 26 -11.89 -1.23 7.87
C LYS A 26 -12.10 0.14 8.51
N THR A 27 -11.40 1.17 8.03
CA THR A 27 -11.54 2.54 8.57
C THR A 27 -12.94 3.09 8.32
N TYR A 28 -13.54 2.82 7.16
CA TYR A 28 -14.90 3.21 6.83
C TYR A 28 -15.95 2.48 7.67
N PHE A 29 -15.79 1.17 7.85
CA PHE A 29 -16.69 0.38 8.68
C PHE A 29 -16.63 0.81 10.16
N GLU A 30 -15.45 1.05 10.70
CA GLU A 30 -15.31 1.56 12.06
C GLU A 30 -15.93 2.95 12.20
N ARG A 31 -15.76 3.83 11.20
CA ARG A 31 -16.42 5.15 11.18
C ARG A 31 -17.94 5.03 11.33
N SER A 32 -18.58 4.06 10.70
CA SER A 32 -20.03 3.88 10.78
C SER A 32 -20.56 3.46 12.15
N LYS A 33 -19.68 3.00 13.05
CA LYS A 33 -20.03 2.57 14.42
C LYS A 33 -19.72 3.63 15.48
N LEU A 34 -19.04 4.69 15.07
CA LEU A 34 -18.46 5.69 15.96
C LEU A 34 -19.38 6.92 15.99
N PRO A 35 -19.61 7.54 17.17
CA PRO A 35 -20.39 8.76 17.27
C PRO A 35 -19.74 9.93 16.52
N ASP A 36 -20.54 10.93 16.17
CA ASP A 36 -20.05 12.11 15.46
C ASP A 36 -18.92 12.81 16.24
N GLY A 37 -17.86 13.20 15.53
CA GLY A 37 -16.71 13.93 16.09
C GLY A 37 -15.50 13.07 16.49
N VAL A 38 -15.56 11.74 16.41
CA VAL A 38 -14.38 10.88 16.66
C VAL A 38 -13.70 10.44 15.36
N CYS A 39 -12.36 10.51 15.32
CA CYS A 39 -11.58 10.14 14.14
C CYS A 39 -11.27 8.63 14.11
N PRO A 40 -11.84 7.85 13.16
CA PRO A 40 -11.63 6.40 13.06
C PRO A 40 -10.17 6.03 12.69
N VAL A 41 -9.42 7.01 12.20
CA VAL A 41 -7.99 6.90 11.87
C VAL A 41 -7.15 6.60 13.10
N ASN A 42 -7.52 7.09 14.29
CA ASN A 42 -6.70 6.89 15.49
C ASN A 42 -6.64 5.41 15.90
N ASN A 43 -7.76 4.70 15.74
CA ASN A 43 -7.87 3.28 16.07
C ASN A 43 -7.27 2.37 14.99
N ASN A 44 -7.19 2.85 13.75
CA ASN A 44 -6.66 2.09 12.60
C ASN A 44 -5.30 2.61 12.09
N ARG A 45 -4.64 3.47 12.88
CA ARG A 45 -3.39 4.15 12.50
C ARG A 45 -2.31 3.16 12.06
N SER A 46 -2.19 2.04 12.74
CA SER A 46 -1.19 1.00 12.43
C SER A 46 -1.39 0.41 11.04
N ILE A 47 -2.63 0.05 10.69
CA ILE A 47 -2.99 -0.54 9.39
C ILE A 47 -2.81 0.48 8.26
N LEU A 48 -3.20 1.74 8.49
CA LEU A 48 -2.95 2.83 7.55
C LEU A 48 -1.45 3.08 7.34
N THR A 49 -0.66 3.03 8.41
CA THR A 49 0.80 3.21 8.34
C THR A 49 1.45 2.07 7.54
N ILE A 50 1.01 0.83 7.76
CA ILE A 50 1.49 -0.33 6.99
C ILE A 50 1.12 -0.18 5.51
N ALA A 51 -0.12 0.22 5.19
CA ALA A 51 -0.55 0.44 3.82
C ALA A 51 0.34 1.47 3.10
N ILE A 52 0.60 2.61 3.75
CA ILE A 52 1.47 3.67 3.22
C ILE A 52 2.90 3.14 3.02
N ALA A 53 3.46 2.43 4.00
CA ALA A 53 4.80 1.88 3.91
C ALA A 53 4.95 0.90 2.73
N VAL A 54 3.96 0.02 2.51
CA VAL A 54 3.96 -0.94 1.40
C VAL A 54 3.88 -0.23 0.05
N ILE A 55 3.08 0.83 -0.08
CA ILE A 55 3.04 1.66 -1.30
C ILE A 55 4.40 2.32 -1.56
N ILE A 56 5.05 2.88 -0.53
CA ILE A 56 6.38 3.50 -0.68
C ILE A 56 7.40 2.46 -1.16
N ILE A 57 7.40 1.26 -0.59
CA ILE A 57 8.29 0.17 -1.01
C ILE A 57 8.04 -0.20 -2.47
N TYR A 58 6.77 -0.31 -2.89
CA TYR A 58 6.41 -0.56 -4.29
C TYR A 58 6.98 0.51 -5.24
N LEU A 59 6.84 1.79 -4.87
CA LEU A 59 7.36 2.91 -5.67
C LEU A 59 8.89 2.87 -5.77
N ILE A 60 9.60 2.56 -4.68
CA ILE A 60 11.05 2.42 -4.69
C ILE A 60 11.49 1.30 -5.63
N ILE A 61 10.85 0.13 -5.55
CA ILE A 61 11.18 -1.02 -6.41
C ILE A 61 10.93 -0.64 -7.88
N THR A 62 9.78 -0.04 -8.18
CA THR A 62 9.43 0.40 -9.54
C THR A 62 10.42 1.44 -10.07
N PHE A 63 10.88 2.36 -9.23
CA PHE A 63 11.89 3.35 -9.59
C PHE A 63 13.25 2.71 -9.90
N ILE A 64 13.67 1.72 -9.09
CA ILE A 64 14.89 0.95 -9.33
C ILE A 64 14.78 0.18 -10.66
N GLU A 65 13.64 -0.48 -10.92
CA GLU A 65 13.38 -1.17 -12.19
C GLU A 65 13.51 -0.23 -13.39
N TRP A 66 12.91 0.96 -13.30
CA TRP A 66 13.01 1.98 -14.34
C TRP A 66 14.45 2.45 -14.56
N TYR A 67 15.20 2.72 -13.48
CA TYR A 67 16.59 3.17 -13.57
C TYR A 67 17.50 2.12 -14.21
N ILE A 68 17.34 0.84 -13.84
CA ILE A 68 18.11 -0.27 -14.44
C ILE A 68 17.76 -0.44 -15.92
N ASN A 69 16.49 -0.31 -16.29
CA ASN A 69 16.06 -0.44 -17.68
C ASN A 69 16.51 0.72 -18.56
N LYS A 70 16.63 1.95 -18.01
CA LYS A 70 17.08 3.14 -18.75
C LYS A 70 18.58 3.14 -19.07
N LYS A 71 19.41 2.49 -18.25
CA LYS A 71 20.87 2.40 -18.47
C LYS A 71 21.28 1.37 -19.53
N LYS A 72 20.34 0.66 -20.13
CA LYS A 72 20.59 -0.43 -21.07
C LYS A 72 20.01 -0.09 -22.43
#